data_AF-A8CYC7-F1
#
_entry.id   AF-A8CYC7-F1
#
_cell.length_a   1.000
_cell.length_b   1.000
_cell.length_c   1.000
_cell.angle_alpha   90.00
_cell.angle_beta   90.00
_cell.angle_gamma   90.00
#
_symmetry.space_group_name_H-M   'P 1'
#
loop_
_entity.id
_entity.type
_entity.pdbx_description
1 polymer ?
#
loop_
_entity_poly.entity_id
_entity_poly.type
_entity_poly.pdbx_seq_one_letter_code
_entity_poly.pdbx_strand_id
1 'polypeptide(L)'
;ASQPTVVRAEEAPVASQSKAEKDYDAAKRDAENAKKALEEAKRAQKKYEDDQKKTEEKAKKEKEASKEEQAANLKYQQELVKYASEKDSVKKAKILKEVEEAEKEHKKKRAEFEKVRSEVIPSAEELKKTRQKAEEAKAKEAELIKKVEEAEKKVTEAKQKLDAERAKEVALQAKIAELENEVYRLETELKGIDESDSEDYVKEGLRAPLQSELDAKRTKLSTLEELSDKIDELDAEIAKLEKNVEYFKKTDAEQTEQYLAAAEKDLADKKAELEKTEADLKKAVNEPEKPAEETPAPAPKPEQPAEQPKPAPAPQPAPAPKPEKTDDQQAEEDYARRSEEEYNRLPQQQPPKAEKPAPAPKPEQPVPHQN
;
A
#
# COMPACT_ATOMS: atom_id res chain seq x y z
N ALA A 1 -32.42 -35.62 -26.07
CA ALA A 1 -32.05 -34.32 -25.49
C ALA A 1 -31.00 -34.56 -24.41
N SER A 2 -29.72 -34.62 -24.80
CA SER A 2 -28.61 -34.64 -23.86
C SER A 2 -28.32 -33.21 -23.48
N GLN A 3 -28.40 -32.89 -22.20
CA GLN A 3 -27.94 -31.61 -21.68
C GLN A 3 -26.41 -31.55 -21.77
N PRO A 4 -25.81 -30.37 -21.98
CA PRO A 4 -24.36 -30.22 -21.85
C PRO A 4 -24.01 -30.37 -20.37
N THR A 5 -23.11 -31.31 -20.07
CA THR A 5 -22.42 -31.38 -18.80
C THR A 5 -21.56 -30.13 -18.68
N VAL A 6 -22.05 -29.13 -17.94
CA VAL A 6 -21.21 -28.02 -17.46
C VAL A 6 -20.27 -28.66 -16.45
N VAL A 7 -19.07 -29.01 -16.89
CA VAL A 7 -18.02 -29.48 -15.99
C VAL A 7 -17.68 -28.28 -15.11
N ARG A 8 -18.15 -28.43 -13.88
CA ARG A 8 -18.04 -27.54 -12.76
C ARG A 8 -16.57 -27.21 -12.53
N ALA A 9 -16.29 -25.91 -12.45
CA ALA A 9 -15.13 -25.33 -11.78
C ALA A 9 -14.89 -26.06 -10.44
N GLU A 10 -14.01 -27.06 -10.45
CA GLU A 10 -13.22 -27.37 -9.28
C GLU A 10 -12.32 -26.16 -9.04
N GLU A 11 -12.21 -25.75 -7.78
CA GLU A 11 -11.35 -24.67 -7.32
C GLU A 11 -9.93 -24.89 -7.84
N ALA A 12 -9.59 -24.24 -8.96
CA ALA A 12 -8.22 -24.00 -9.33
C ALA A 12 -7.52 -23.39 -8.10
N PRO A 13 -6.30 -23.83 -7.75
CA PRO A 13 -5.57 -23.27 -6.63
C PRO A 13 -5.55 -21.76 -6.79
N VAL A 14 -6.12 -21.04 -5.81
CA VAL A 14 -6.29 -19.57 -5.78
C VAL A 14 -5.22 -18.92 -6.65
N ALA A 15 -5.62 -18.46 -7.84
CA ALA A 15 -4.74 -17.78 -8.78
C ALA A 15 -3.85 -16.84 -7.99
N SER A 16 -2.54 -16.94 -8.20
CA SER A 16 -1.60 -16.08 -7.51
C SER A 16 -2.07 -14.65 -7.74
N GLN A 17 -2.41 -13.91 -6.67
CA GLN A 17 -2.99 -12.58 -6.85
C GLN A 17 -2.09 -11.79 -7.81
N SER A 18 -2.68 -11.24 -8.87
CA SER A 18 -1.92 -10.53 -9.90
C SER A 18 -1.16 -9.37 -9.27
N LYS A 19 -0.08 -8.93 -9.92
CA LYS A 19 0.74 -7.85 -9.39
C LYS A 19 -0.09 -6.58 -9.14
N ALA A 20 -0.98 -6.23 -10.07
CA ALA A 20 -1.87 -5.08 -9.90
C ALA A 20 -2.87 -5.26 -8.75
N GLU A 21 -3.33 -6.49 -8.49
CA GLU A 21 -4.22 -6.78 -7.36
C GLU A 21 -3.49 -6.62 -6.02
N LYS A 22 -2.26 -7.16 -5.93
CA LYS A 22 -1.38 -6.97 -4.76
C LYS A 22 -1.06 -5.49 -4.52
N ASP A 23 -0.74 -4.74 -5.57
CA ASP A 23 -0.44 -3.30 -5.49
C ASP A 23 -1.65 -2.50 -5.01
N TYR A 24 -2.86 -2.85 -5.48
CA TYR A 24 -4.10 -2.22 -5.03
C TYR A 24 -4.43 -2.51 -3.57
N ASP A 25 -4.25 -3.76 -3.13
CA ASP A 25 -4.45 -4.15 -1.73
C ASP A 25 -3.43 -3.48 -0.80
N ALA A 26 -2.16 -3.39 -1.23
CA ALA A 26 -1.13 -2.66 -0.50
C ALA A 26 -1.48 -1.17 -0.38
N ALA A 27 -1.84 -0.51 -1.49
CA ALA A 27 -2.24 0.89 -1.48
C ALA A 27 -3.45 1.15 -0.55
N LYS A 28 -4.43 0.23 -0.53
CA LYS A 28 -5.57 0.31 0.39
C LYS A 28 -5.15 0.27 1.85
N ARG A 29 -4.27 -0.69 2.21
CA ARG A 29 -3.75 -0.80 3.58
C ARG A 29 -2.99 0.46 3.98
N ASP A 30 -2.16 1.00 3.09
CA ASP A 30 -1.42 2.23 3.34
C ASP A 30 -2.35 3.44 3.55
N ALA A 31 -3.40 3.57 2.73
CA ALA A 31 -4.41 4.61 2.90
C ALA A 31 -5.19 4.47 4.21
N GLU A 32 -5.54 3.24 4.61
CA GLU A 32 -6.20 2.97 5.91
C GLU A 32 -5.28 3.32 7.08
N ASN A 33 -4.01 2.95 7.01
CA ASN A 33 -3.01 3.28 8.03
C ASN A 33 -2.79 4.79 8.15
N ALA A 34 -2.69 5.50 7.02
CA ALA A 34 -2.59 6.96 7.01
C ALA A 34 -3.82 7.62 7.66
N LYS A 35 -5.04 7.13 7.35
CA LYS A 35 -6.28 7.62 7.96
C LYS A 35 -6.31 7.39 9.46
N LYS A 36 -5.90 6.21 9.93
CA LYS A 36 -5.81 5.89 11.36
C LYS A 36 -4.85 6.82 12.09
N ALA A 37 -3.68 7.11 11.50
CA ALA A 37 -2.71 8.02 12.08
C ALA A 37 -3.27 9.46 12.21
N LEU A 38 -3.99 9.94 11.19
CA LEU A 38 -4.65 11.25 11.24
C LEU A 38 -5.76 11.30 12.31
N GLU A 39 -6.57 10.26 12.43
CA GLU A 39 -7.60 10.14 13.47
C GLU A 39 -6.99 10.13 14.88
N GLU A 40 -5.91 9.37 15.09
CA GLU A 40 -5.22 9.34 16.37
C GLU A 40 -4.66 10.71 16.77
N ALA A 41 -4.09 11.45 15.80
CA ALA A 41 -3.64 12.82 16.02
C ALA A 41 -4.80 13.74 16.45
N LYS A 42 -5.96 13.68 15.77
CA LYS A 42 -7.16 14.44 16.14
C LYS A 42 -7.68 14.07 17.52
N ARG A 43 -7.66 12.77 17.86
CA ARG A 43 -8.07 12.28 19.18
C ARG A 43 -7.15 12.78 20.30
N ALA A 44 -5.85 12.90 20.05
CA ALA A 44 -4.91 13.47 21.00
C ALA A 44 -5.21 14.94 21.29
N GLN A 45 -5.50 15.73 20.24
CA GLN A 45 -5.91 17.13 20.37
C GLN A 45 -7.21 17.25 21.19
N LYS A 46 -8.24 16.50 20.83
CA LYS A 46 -9.53 16.50 21.53
C LYS A 46 -9.41 16.09 23.00
N LYS A 47 -8.56 15.10 23.31
CA LYS A 47 -8.35 14.67 24.70
C LYS A 47 -7.80 15.80 25.57
N TYR A 48 -6.85 16.59 25.04
CA TYR A 48 -6.32 17.74 25.77
C TYR A 48 -7.38 18.82 26.00
N GLU A 49 -8.19 19.14 24.99
CA GLU A 49 -9.31 20.10 25.11
C GLU A 49 -10.34 19.66 26.16
N ASP A 50 -10.71 18.37 26.16
CA ASP A 50 -11.64 17.80 27.13
C ASP A 50 -11.06 17.83 28.57
N ASP A 51 -9.78 17.44 28.73
CA ASP A 51 -9.08 17.48 30.02
C ASP A 51 -8.95 18.91 30.57
N GLN A 52 -8.68 19.89 29.69
CA GLN A 52 -8.62 21.31 30.03
C GLN A 52 -10.00 21.81 30.46
N LYS A 53 -11.04 21.55 29.67
CA LYS A 53 -12.42 21.98 29.96
C LYS A 53 -12.92 21.44 31.30
N LYS A 54 -12.65 20.17 31.59
CA LYS A 54 -13.02 19.54 32.87
C LYS A 54 -12.34 20.22 34.06
N THR A 55 -11.08 20.62 33.89
CA THR A 55 -10.30 21.31 34.92
C THR A 55 -10.81 22.74 35.15
N GLU A 56 -11.10 23.47 34.07
CA GLU A 56 -11.67 24.82 34.12
C GLU A 56 -13.08 24.84 34.73
N GLU A 57 -13.92 23.87 34.38
CA GLU A 57 -15.27 23.73 34.92
C GLU A 57 -15.24 23.46 36.42
N LYS A 58 -14.38 22.55 36.89
CA LYS A 58 -14.21 22.29 38.32
C LYS A 58 -13.71 23.55 39.04
N ALA A 59 -12.70 24.24 38.50
CA ALA A 59 -12.17 25.45 39.12
C ALA A 59 -13.25 26.55 39.26
N LYS A 60 -14.14 26.68 38.27
CA LYS A 60 -15.27 27.60 38.32
C LYS A 60 -16.27 27.21 39.41
N LYS A 61 -16.68 25.93 39.46
CA LYS A 61 -17.59 25.41 40.50
C LYS A 61 -17.00 25.57 41.90
N GLU A 62 -15.70 25.27 42.08
CA GLU A 62 -15.03 25.37 43.37
C GLU A 62 -14.97 26.83 43.85
N LYS A 63 -14.69 27.78 42.93
CA LYS A 63 -14.69 29.21 43.24
C LYS A 63 -16.09 29.72 43.63
N GLU A 64 -17.15 29.22 42.98
CA GLU A 64 -18.52 29.59 43.29
C GLU A 64 -18.96 29.01 44.65
N ALA A 65 -18.77 27.70 44.85
CA ALA A 65 -19.09 27.03 46.11
C ALA A 65 -18.28 27.58 47.30
N SER A 66 -17.01 27.95 47.10
CA SER A 66 -16.19 28.59 48.14
C SER A 66 -16.73 29.96 48.54
N LYS A 67 -17.19 30.78 47.58
CA LYS A 67 -17.80 32.08 47.89
C LYS A 67 -19.09 31.93 48.69
N GLU A 68 -19.93 30.95 48.34
CA GLU A 68 -21.17 30.68 49.05
C GLU A 68 -20.93 30.15 50.47
N GLU A 69 -19.96 29.24 50.64
CA GLU A 69 -19.53 28.75 51.95
C GLU A 69 -18.98 29.87 52.83
N GLN A 70 -18.11 30.73 52.28
CA GLN A 70 -17.56 31.87 53.00
C GLN A 70 -18.64 32.88 53.39
N ALA A 71 -19.61 33.13 52.51
CA ALA A 71 -20.74 34.01 52.81
C ALA A 71 -21.62 33.44 53.93
N ALA A 72 -21.90 32.14 53.92
CA ALA A 72 -22.66 31.47 54.99
C ALA A 72 -21.89 31.45 56.31
N ASN A 73 -20.57 31.22 56.27
CA ASN A 73 -19.70 31.27 57.45
C ASN A 73 -19.68 32.68 58.06
N LEU A 74 -19.53 33.71 57.23
CA LEU A 74 -19.55 35.10 57.68
C LEU A 74 -20.87 35.46 58.38
N LYS A 75 -22.02 35.05 57.81
CA LYS A 75 -23.33 35.22 58.44
C LYS A 75 -23.41 34.51 59.79
N TYR A 76 -23.00 33.25 59.86
CA TYR A 76 -22.98 32.48 61.11
C TYR A 76 -22.13 33.16 62.20
N GLN A 77 -20.94 33.66 61.84
CA GLN A 77 -20.09 34.40 62.77
C GLN A 77 -20.72 35.72 63.24
N GLN A 78 -21.38 36.45 62.34
CA GLN A 78 -22.10 37.69 62.68
C GLN A 78 -23.24 37.41 63.69
N GLU A 79 -24.00 36.34 63.49
CA GLU A 79 -25.06 35.94 64.43
C GLU A 79 -24.50 35.49 65.79
N LEU A 80 -23.37 34.78 65.82
CA LEU A 80 -22.67 34.44 67.07
C LEU A 80 -22.22 35.68 67.84
N VAL A 81 -21.67 36.69 67.15
CA VAL A 81 -21.26 37.96 67.78
C VAL A 81 -22.48 38.69 68.36
N LYS A 82 -23.59 38.75 67.61
CA LYS A 82 -24.85 39.35 68.11
C LYS A 82 -25.33 38.62 69.37
N TYR A 83 -25.37 37.28 69.34
CA TYR A 83 -25.76 36.45 70.48
C TYR A 83 -24.88 36.69 71.72
N ALA A 84 -23.57 36.82 71.53
CA ALA A 84 -22.62 37.08 72.61
C ALA A 84 -22.79 38.48 73.22
N SER A 85 -23.15 39.47 72.39
CA SER A 85 -23.34 40.86 72.82
C SER A 85 -24.68 41.15 73.50
N GLU A 86 -25.71 40.31 73.26
CA GLU A 86 -27.05 40.51 73.80
C GLU A 86 -27.17 40.07 75.27
N LYS A 87 -27.78 40.94 76.07
CA LYS A 87 -27.96 40.76 77.53
C LYS A 87 -29.41 40.43 77.89
N ASP A 88 -30.38 40.81 77.06
CA ASP A 88 -31.79 40.49 77.27
C ASP A 88 -32.06 39.00 76.96
N SER A 89 -32.51 38.24 77.96
CA SER A 89 -32.72 36.79 77.84
C SER A 89 -33.74 36.40 76.77
N VAL A 90 -34.79 37.20 76.56
CA VAL A 90 -35.87 36.89 75.60
C VAL A 90 -35.38 37.15 74.17
N LYS A 91 -34.64 38.25 73.95
CA LYS A 91 -34.02 38.54 72.64
C LYS A 91 -32.92 37.55 72.32
N LYS A 92 -32.10 37.20 73.32
CA LYS A 92 -31.02 36.21 73.19
C LYS A 92 -31.54 34.84 72.75
N ALA A 93 -32.69 34.40 73.27
CA ALA A 93 -33.33 33.15 72.83
C ALA A 93 -33.82 33.18 71.37
N LYS A 94 -34.20 34.35 70.84
CA LYS A 94 -34.55 34.50 69.41
C LYS A 94 -33.30 34.44 68.53
N ILE A 95 -32.25 35.19 68.89
CA ILE A 95 -30.97 35.18 68.17
C ILE A 95 -30.36 33.77 68.17
N LEU A 96 -30.53 32.99 69.24
CA LEU A 96 -30.06 31.60 69.27
C LEU A 96 -30.67 30.74 68.15
N LYS A 97 -31.94 30.94 67.80
CA LYS A 97 -32.57 30.22 66.67
C LYS A 97 -31.98 30.65 65.34
N GLU A 98 -31.71 31.95 65.16
CA GLU A 98 -31.04 32.48 63.97
C GLU A 98 -29.60 31.96 63.84
N VAL A 99 -28.88 31.81 64.97
CA VAL A 99 -27.57 31.16 65.03
C VAL A 99 -27.65 29.69 64.60
N GLU A 100 -28.62 28.92 65.11
CA GLU A 100 -28.81 27.51 64.73
C GLU A 100 -29.16 27.34 63.25
N GLU A 101 -29.98 28.24 62.68
CA GLU A 101 -30.31 28.24 61.25
C GLU A 101 -29.07 28.59 60.40
N ALA A 102 -28.32 29.63 60.77
CA ALA A 102 -27.08 30.01 60.09
C ALA A 102 -26.00 28.91 60.18
N GLU A 103 -25.91 28.20 61.31
CA GLU A 103 -25.00 27.05 61.47
C GLU A 103 -25.37 25.91 60.51
N LYS A 104 -26.67 25.59 60.39
CA LYS A 104 -27.17 24.56 59.46
C LYS A 104 -26.88 24.95 58.01
N GLU A 105 -27.12 26.21 57.64
CA GLU A 105 -26.83 26.74 56.30
C GLU A 105 -25.33 26.63 55.99
N HIS A 106 -24.47 27.08 56.91
CA HIS A 106 -23.02 26.97 56.77
C HIS A 106 -22.55 25.51 56.64
N LYS A 107 -23.05 24.59 57.49
CA LYS A 107 -22.72 23.16 57.38
C LYS A 107 -23.13 22.57 56.03
N LYS A 108 -24.30 22.95 55.51
CA LYS A 108 -24.78 22.52 54.19
C LYS A 108 -23.87 23.04 53.07
N LYS A 109 -23.55 24.33 53.07
CA LYS A 109 -22.65 24.94 52.07
C LYS A 109 -21.24 24.41 52.12
N ARG A 110 -20.72 24.12 53.33
CA ARG A 110 -19.44 23.45 53.52
C ARG A 110 -19.42 22.04 52.92
N ALA A 111 -20.49 21.27 53.09
CA ALA A 111 -20.62 19.95 52.46
C ALA A 111 -20.73 20.03 50.93
N GLU A 112 -21.45 21.02 50.39
CA GLU A 112 -21.51 21.28 48.94
C GLU A 112 -20.13 21.63 48.37
N PHE A 113 -19.38 22.50 49.06
CA PHE A 113 -18.00 22.85 48.69
C PHE A 113 -17.05 21.64 48.71
N GLU A 114 -17.11 20.81 49.77
CA GLU A 114 -16.29 19.60 49.89
C GLU A 114 -16.62 18.57 48.80
N LYS A 115 -17.90 18.45 48.43
CA LYS A 115 -18.33 17.63 47.29
C LYS A 115 -17.72 18.10 45.97
N VAL A 116 -17.73 19.41 45.70
CA VAL A 116 -17.08 19.97 44.48
C VAL A 116 -15.57 19.72 44.51
N ARG A 117 -14.94 19.87 45.68
CA ARG A 117 -13.49 19.69 45.84
C ARG A 117 -13.03 18.25 45.56
N SER A 118 -13.89 17.27 45.89
CA SER A 118 -13.65 15.85 45.63
C SER A 118 -13.95 15.40 44.18
N GLU A 119 -14.46 16.26 43.30
CA GLU A 119 -14.59 15.94 41.87
C GLU A 119 -13.23 15.60 41.24
N VAL A 120 -13.13 14.44 40.58
CA VAL A 120 -11.88 13.96 39.99
C VAL A 120 -11.59 14.69 38.68
N ILE A 121 -10.46 15.41 38.63
CA ILE A 121 -9.91 16.06 37.43
C ILE A 121 -8.56 15.43 37.05
N PRO A 122 -8.12 15.58 35.80
CA PRO A 122 -6.76 15.23 35.41
C PRO A 122 -5.74 15.94 36.32
N SER A 123 -4.71 15.21 36.74
CA SER A 123 -3.59 15.81 37.47
C SER A 123 -2.81 16.78 36.58
N ALA A 124 -2.02 17.68 37.20
CA ALA A 124 -1.16 18.60 36.46
C ALA A 124 -0.17 17.87 35.53
N GLU A 125 0.37 16.73 35.98
CA GLU A 125 1.27 15.88 35.18
C GLU A 125 0.54 15.22 34.00
N GLU A 126 -0.70 14.76 34.19
CA GLU A 126 -1.52 14.21 33.10
C GLU A 126 -1.88 15.27 32.06
N LEU A 127 -2.29 16.46 32.50
CA LEU A 127 -2.54 17.62 31.63
C LEU A 127 -1.32 18.04 30.83
N LYS A 128 -0.14 18.03 31.46
CA LYS A 128 1.12 18.33 30.78
C LYS A 128 1.43 17.28 29.70
N LYS A 129 1.23 16.00 30.00
CA LYS A 129 1.40 14.90 29.03
C LYS A 129 0.41 14.99 27.87
N THR A 130 -0.86 15.26 28.13
CA THR A 130 -1.85 15.40 27.06
C THR A 130 -1.64 16.65 26.22
N ARG A 131 -1.21 17.76 26.82
CA ARG A 131 -0.79 18.96 26.10
C ARG A 131 0.35 18.67 25.13
N GLN A 132 1.42 18.03 25.60
CA GLN A 132 2.57 17.69 24.75
C GLN A 132 2.15 16.81 23.57
N LYS A 133 1.34 15.78 23.81
CA LYS A 133 0.81 14.92 22.74
C LYS A 133 -0.08 15.67 21.75
N ALA A 134 -0.94 16.57 22.23
CA ALA A 134 -1.81 17.38 21.39
C ALA A 134 -1.00 18.36 20.53
N GLU A 135 0.03 18.98 21.09
CA GLU A 135 0.91 19.90 20.38
C GLU A 135 1.73 19.18 19.29
N GLU A 136 2.29 18.01 19.60
CA GLU A 136 2.97 17.16 18.62
C GLU A 136 2.01 16.71 17.51
N ALA A 137 0.80 16.28 17.87
CA ALA A 137 -0.23 15.89 16.92
C ALA A 137 -0.63 17.04 15.99
N LYS A 138 -0.79 18.25 16.53
CA LYS A 138 -1.12 19.45 15.76
C LYS A 138 0.01 19.86 14.82
N ALA A 139 1.27 19.72 15.24
CA ALA A 139 2.41 19.98 14.38
C ALA A 139 2.48 19.02 13.18
N LYS A 140 2.09 17.74 13.38
CA LYS A 140 2.10 16.71 12.33
C LYS A 140 0.82 16.65 11.50
N GLU A 141 -0.26 17.32 11.90
CA GLU A 141 -1.58 17.17 11.27
C GLU A 141 -1.56 17.49 9.77
N ALA A 142 -0.94 18.60 9.36
CA ALA A 142 -0.85 18.98 7.95
C ALA A 142 -0.05 17.95 7.11
N GLU A 143 1.00 17.36 7.68
CA GLU A 143 1.77 16.29 7.04
C GLU A 143 0.94 15.00 6.92
N LEU A 144 0.20 14.64 7.97
CA LEU A 144 -0.69 13.47 7.96
C LEU A 144 -1.83 13.62 6.95
N ILE A 145 -2.41 14.82 6.82
CA ILE A 145 -3.42 15.11 5.80
C ILE A 145 -2.86 14.88 4.39
N LYS A 146 -1.67 15.43 4.10
CA LYS A 146 -1.00 15.20 2.80
C LYS A 146 -0.71 13.73 2.55
N LYS A 147 -0.27 12.99 3.57
CA LYS A 147 -0.05 11.54 3.47
C LYS A 147 -1.33 10.77 3.16
N VAL A 148 -2.46 11.13 3.76
CA VAL A 148 -3.77 10.53 3.44
C VAL A 148 -4.14 10.81 1.99
N GLU A 149 -4.02 12.05 1.54
CA GLU A 149 -4.33 12.44 0.16
C GLU A 149 -3.46 11.70 -0.87
N GLU A 150 -2.15 11.63 -0.63
CA GLU A 150 -1.22 10.88 -1.49
C GLU A 150 -1.54 9.39 -1.51
N ALA A 151 -1.83 8.79 -0.34
CA ALA A 151 -2.18 7.38 -0.25
C ALA A 151 -3.51 7.07 -0.96
N GLU A 152 -4.52 7.94 -0.84
CA GLU A 152 -5.78 7.79 -1.59
C GLU A 152 -5.56 7.91 -3.10
N LYS A 153 -4.69 8.83 -3.54
CA LYS A 153 -4.32 8.92 -4.96
C LYS A 153 -3.67 7.62 -5.45
N LYS A 154 -2.73 7.05 -4.69
CA LYS A 154 -2.12 5.74 -5.01
C LYS A 154 -3.16 4.62 -5.10
N VAL A 155 -4.16 4.60 -4.23
CA VAL A 155 -5.29 3.65 -4.32
C VAL A 155 -6.03 3.81 -5.63
N THR A 156 -6.33 5.04 -6.06
CA THR A 156 -7.04 5.27 -7.33
C THR A 156 -6.21 4.85 -8.54
N GLU A 157 -4.91 5.16 -8.56
CA GLU A 157 -3.99 4.77 -9.62
C GLU A 157 -3.82 3.25 -9.70
N ALA A 158 -3.64 2.58 -8.56
CA ALA A 158 -3.54 1.13 -8.49
C ALA A 158 -4.84 0.45 -8.95
N LYS A 159 -6.00 1.01 -8.57
CA LYS A 159 -7.30 0.51 -9.02
C LYS A 159 -7.46 0.62 -10.54
N GLN A 160 -7.09 1.75 -11.12
CA GLN A 160 -7.17 1.93 -12.58
C GLN A 160 -6.28 0.92 -13.33
N LYS A 161 -5.10 0.61 -12.80
CA LYS A 161 -4.22 -0.42 -13.37
C LYS A 161 -4.84 -1.80 -13.28
N LEU A 162 -5.39 -2.17 -12.11
CA LEU A 162 -6.10 -3.44 -11.92
C LEU A 162 -7.30 -3.57 -12.86
N ASP A 163 -8.13 -2.54 -12.96
CA ASP A 163 -9.29 -2.52 -13.85
C ASP A 163 -8.86 -2.66 -15.32
N ALA A 164 -7.75 -2.01 -15.72
CA ALA A 164 -7.21 -2.13 -17.07
C ALA A 164 -6.60 -3.51 -17.37
N GLU A 165 -6.00 -4.18 -16.38
CA GLU A 165 -5.48 -5.54 -16.49
C GLU A 165 -6.62 -6.54 -16.67
N ARG A 166 -7.62 -6.50 -15.77
CA ARG A 166 -8.83 -7.33 -15.85
C ARG A 166 -9.59 -7.12 -17.15
N ALA A 167 -9.66 -5.89 -17.67
CA ALA A 167 -10.29 -5.63 -18.96
C ALA A 167 -9.56 -6.30 -20.14
N LYS A 168 -8.22 -6.41 -20.09
CA LYS A 168 -7.44 -7.12 -21.13
C LYS A 168 -7.66 -8.63 -21.05
N GLU A 169 -7.68 -9.18 -19.84
CA GLU A 169 -7.95 -10.60 -19.59
C GLU A 169 -9.33 -11.00 -20.11
N VAL A 170 -10.38 -10.24 -19.75
CA VAL A 170 -11.74 -10.45 -20.25
C VAL A 170 -11.81 -10.37 -21.77
N ALA A 171 -11.09 -9.43 -22.39
CA ALA A 171 -11.06 -9.30 -23.84
C ALA A 171 -10.36 -10.49 -24.54
N LEU A 172 -9.33 -11.07 -23.93
CA LEU A 172 -8.67 -12.28 -24.46
C LEU A 172 -9.60 -13.48 -24.33
N GLN A 173 -10.20 -13.67 -23.16
CA GLN A 173 -11.11 -14.78 -22.91
C GLN A 173 -12.34 -14.74 -23.83
N ALA A 174 -12.87 -13.54 -24.12
CA ALA A 174 -13.94 -13.36 -25.09
C ALA A 174 -13.55 -13.83 -26.51
N LYS A 175 -12.32 -13.57 -26.95
CA LYS A 175 -11.82 -14.03 -28.26
C LYS A 175 -11.61 -15.55 -28.30
N ILE A 176 -11.17 -16.15 -27.21
CA ILE A 176 -11.04 -17.61 -27.10
C ILE A 176 -12.44 -18.24 -27.18
N ALA A 177 -13.41 -17.72 -26.42
CA ALA A 177 -14.80 -18.18 -26.48
C ALA A 177 -15.45 -17.98 -27.86
N GLU A 178 -15.13 -16.90 -28.57
CA GLU A 178 -15.59 -16.71 -29.95
C GLU A 178 -15.03 -17.80 -30.89
N LEU A 179 -13.74 -18.14 -30.75
CA LEU A 179 -13.10 -19.20 -31.52
C LEU A 179 -13.70 -20.58 -31.21
N GLU A 180 -13.97 -20.89 -29.94
CA GLU A 180 -14.65 -22.13 -29.52
C GLU A 180 -16.04 -22.25 -30.14
N ASN A 181 -16.82 -21.16 -30.15
CA ASN A 181 -18.14 -21.15 -30.78
C ASN A 181 -18.07 -21.36 -32.29
N GLU A 182 -17.06 -20.79 -32.96
CA GLU A 182 -16.86 -20.96 -34.40
C GLU A 182 -16.50 -22.41 -34.74
N VAL A 183 -15.62 -23.04 -33.96
CA VAL A 183 -15.31 -24.49 -34.07
C VAL A 183 -16.59 -25.31 -33.93
N TYR A 184 -17.40 -25.04 -32.91
CA TYR A 184 -18.67 -25.74 -32.68
C TYR A 184 -19.66 -25.58 -33.85
N ARG A 185 -19.73 -24.38 -34.44
CA ARG A 185 -20.58 -24.10 -35.60
C ARG A 185 -20.15 -24.90 -36.82
N LEU A 186 -18.85 -24.89 -37.14
CA LEU A 186 -18.29 -25.63 -38.27
C LEU A 186 -18.48 -27.15 -38.11
N GLU A 187 -18.27 -27.69 -36.90
CA GLU A 187 -18.56 -29.10 -36.60
C GLU A 187 -20.03 -29.45 -36.86
N THR A 188 -20.93 -28.56 -36.47
CA THR A 188 -22.38 -28.75 -36.67
C THR A 188 -22.75 -28.68 -38.16
N GLU A 189 -22.17 -27.75 -38.91
CA GLU A 189 -22.41 -27.59 -40.35
C GLU A 189 -21.87 -28.77 -41.16
N LEU A 190 -20.65 -29.22 -40.87
CA LEU A 190 -20.05 -30.42 -41.48
C LEU A 190 -20.92 -31.67 -41.23
N LYS A 191 -21.43 -31.82 -40.01
CA LYS A 191 -22.36 -32.90 -39.68
C LYS A 191 -23.67 -32.80 -40.47
N GLY A 192 -24.21 -31.59 -40.64
CA GLY A 192 -25.41 -31.36 -41.46
C GLY A 192 -25.20 -31.68 -42.94
N ILE A 193 -24.01 -31.39 -43.49
CA ILE A 193 -23.64 -31.76 -44.86
C ILE A 193 -23.58 -33.29 -45.00
N ASP A 194 -22.93 -33.97 -44.05
CA ASP A 194 -22.83 -35.43 -44.02
C ASP A 194 -24.22 -36.09 -44.01
N GLU A 195 -25.16 -35.55 -43.20
CA GLU A 195 -26.53 -36.04 -43.03
C GLU A 195 -27.50 -35.62 -44.16
N SER A 196 -27.10 -34.74 -45.09
CA SER A 196 -28.00 -34.24 -46.15
C SER A 196 -28.26 -35.28 -47.26
N ASP A 197 -29.38 -35.14 -47.98
CA ASP A 197 -29.72 -35.99 -49.13
C ASP A 197 -28.99 -35.59 -50.44
N SER A 198 -27.97 -34.73 -50.36
CA SER A 198 -27.23 -34.25 -51.53
C SER A 198 -26.30 -35.33 -52.12
N GLU A 199 -25.98 -35.21 -53.40
CA GLU A 199 -25.07 -36.14 -54.10
C GLU A 199 -23.64 -36.03 -53.54
N ASP A 200 -22.91 -37.14 -53.45
CA ASP A 200 -21.59 -37.20 -52.77
C ASP A 200 -20.57 -36.19 -53.30
N TYR A 201 -20.56 -35.89 -54.61
CA TYR A 201 -19.66 -34.90 -55.18
C TYR A 201 -20.00 -33.46 -54.76
N VAL A 202 -21.28 -33.17 -54.46
CA VAL A 202 -21.73 -31.86 -53.96
C VAL A 202 -21.37 -31.73 -52.47
N LYS A 203 -21.55 -32.81 -51.69
CA LYS A 203 -21.12 -32.87 -50.29
C LYS A 203 -19.63 -32.60 -50.15
N GLU A 204 -18.81 -33.31 -50.92
CA GLU A 204 -17.35 -33.20 -50.82
C GLU A 204 -16.85 -31.79 -51.21
N GLY A 205 -17.44 -31.17 -52.23
CA GLY A 205 -17.11 -29.81 -52.64
C GLY A 205 -17.44 -28.74 -51.58
N LEU A 206 -18.44 -28.97 -50.72
CA LEU A 206 -18.78 -28.09 -49.59
C LEU A 206 -18.01 -28.46 -48.31
N ARG A 207 -17.75 -29.76 -48.10
CA ARG A 207 -17.08 -30.29 -46.91
C ARG A 207 -15.61 -29.92 -46.88
N ALA A 208 -14.88 -30.11 -47.98
CA ALA A 208 -13.43 -29.90 -48.03
C ALA A 208 -12.99 -28.50 -47.54
N PRO A 209 -13.58 -27.38 -47.99
CA PRO A 209 -13.19 -26.06 -47.49
C PRO A 209 -13.54 -25.84 -46.01
N LEU A 210 -14.72 -26.29 -45.56
CA LEU A 210 -15.15 -26.15 -44.16
C LEU A 210 -14.30 -27.03 -43.21
N GLN A 211 -13.88 -28.20 -43.67
CA GLN A 211 -12.99 -29.09 -42.91
C GLN A 211 -11.60 -28.46 -42.75
N SER A 212 -11.05 -27.86 -43.82
CA SER A 212 -9.77 -27.16 -43.76
C SER A 212 -9.82 -25.96 -42.79
N GLU A 213 -10.92 -25.21 -42.79
CA GLU A 213 -11.14 -24.12 -41.84
C GLU A 213 -11.29 -24.63 -40.39
N LEU A 214 -12.05 -25.70 -40.18
CA LEU A 214 -12.21 -26.34 -38.87
C LEU A 214 -10.86 -26.82 -38.30
N ASP A 215 -10.03 -27.47 -39.12
CA ASP A 215 -8.73 -28.00 -38.69
C ASP A 215 -7.76 -26.87 -38.31
N ALA A 216 -7.76 -25.76 -39.07
CA ALA A 216 -6.98 -24.57 -38.76
C ALA A 216 -7.42 -23.94 -37.42
N LYS A 217 -8.74 -23.78 -37.20
CA LYS A 217 -9.29 -23.23 -35.96
C LYS A 217 -9.06 -24.13 -34.75
N ARG A 218 -9.21 -25.45 -34.90
CA ARG A 218 -8.89 -26.43 -33.84
C ARG A 218 -7.41 -26.40 -33.46
N THR A 219 -6.51 -26.30 -34.44
CA THR A 219 -5.07 -26.17 -34.18
C THR A 219 -4.77 -24.90 -33.40
N LYS A 220 -5.38 -23.77 -33.80
CA LYS A 220 -5.25 -22.50 -33.07
C LYS A 220 -5.81 -22.62 -31.65
N LEU A 221 -7.01 -23.17 -31.48
CA LEU A 221 -7.63 -23.35 -30.16
C LEU A 221 -6.79 -24.23 -29.24
N SER A 222 -6.28 -25.37 -29.75
CA SER A 222 -5.37 -26.26 -29.00
C SER A 222 -4.10 -25.53 -28.57
N THR A 223 -3.53 -24.68 -29.41
CA THR A 223 -2.34 -23.87 -29.05
C THR A 223 -2.67 -22.86 -27.94
N LEU A 224 -3.86 -22.27 -27.97
CA LEU A 224 -4.32 -21.32 -26.94
C LEU A 224 -4.57 -22.02 -25.60
N GLU A 225 -5.16 -23.21 -25.62
CA GLU A 225 -5.39 -24.05 -24.45
C GLU A 225 -4.06 -24.44 -23.79
N GLU A 226 -3.08 -24.95 -24.56
CA GLU A 226 -1.74 -25.29 -24.04
C GLU A 226 -1.03 -24.09 -23.39
N LEU A 227 -1.14 -22.89 -23.99
CA LEU A 227 -0.55 -21.68 -23.41
C LEU A 227 -1.27 -21.23 -22.14
N SER A 228 -2.61 -21.38 -22.09
CA SER A 228 -3.40 -21.08 -20.90
C SER A 228 -3.07 -22.02 -19.74
N ASP A 229 -3.00 -23.32 -19.99
CA ASP A 229 -2.64 -24.32 -18.97
C ASP A 229 -1.23 -24.06 -18.40
N LYS A 230 -0.29 -23.67 -19.27
CA LYS A 230 1.06 -23.31 -18.86
C LYS A 230 1.09 -22.05 -17.97
N ILE A 231 0.24 -21.06 -18.24
CA ILE A 231 0.09 -19.87 -17.40
C ILE A 231 -0.39 -20.28 -16.00
N ASP A 232 -1.42 -21.12 -15.91
CA ASP A 232 -1.95 -21.61 -14.64
C ASP A 232 -0.90 -22.39 -13.82
N GLU A 233 -0.10 -23.24 -14.48
CA GLU A 233 0.99 -23.96 -13.83
C GLU A 233 2.06 -23.01 -13.27
N LEU A 234 2.48 -22.02 -14.07
CA LEU A 234 3.46 -21.01 -13.66
C LEU A 234 2.96 -20.15 -12.50
N ASP A 235 1.69 -19.74 -12.51
CA ASP A 235 1.08 -19.00 -11.42
C ASP A 235 1.08 -19.79 -10.10
N ALA A 236 0.76 -21.09 -10.18
CA ALA A 236 0.79 -21.97 -9.02
C ALA A 236 2.22 -22.15 -8.46
N GLU A 237 3.24 -22.24 -9.33
CA GLU A 237 4.65 -22.28 -8.93
C GLU A 237 5.11 -20.96 -8.28
N ILE A 238 4.77 -19.82 -8.89
CA ILE A 238 5.07 -18.48 -8.37
C ILE A 238 4.46 -18.29 -6.98
N ALA A 239 3.20 -18.69 -6.78
CA ALA A 239 2.54 -18.58 -5.47
C ALA A 239 3.26 -19.38 -4.36
N LYS A 240 3.78 -20.57 -4.69
CA LYS A 240 4.58 -21.39 -3.76
C LYS A 240 5.91 -20.70 -3.44
N LEU A 241 6.58 -20.17 -4.45
CA LEU A 241 7.86 -19.46 -4.29
C LEU A 241 7.70 -18.16 -3.47
N GLU A 242 6.63 -17.39 -3.69
CA GLU A 242 6.35 -16.18 -2.90
C GLU A 242 6.18 -16.48 -1.41
N LYS A 243 5.46 -17.57 -1.07
CA LYS A 243 5.33 -18.03 0.32
C LYS A 243 6.66 -18.46 0.92
N ASN A 244 7.53 -19.12 0.14
CA ASN A 244 8.86 -19.51 0.59
C ASN A 244 9.74 -18.29 0.86
N VAL A 245 9.74 -17.30 -0.04
CA VAL A 245 10.45 -16.02 0.14
C VAL A 245 9.96 -15.31 1.40
N GLU A 246 8.65 -15.24 1.62
CA GLU A 246 8.07 -14.63 2.83
C GLU A 246 8.50 -15.36 4.12
N TYR A 247 8.51 -16.70 4.09
CA TYR A 247 8.97 -17.52 5.21
C TYR A 247 10.44 -17.26 5.56
N PHE A 248 11.32 -17.24 4.55
CA PHE A 248 12.75 -16.98 4.76
C PHE A 248 13.01 -15.56 5.28
N LYS A 249 12.26 -14.55 4.82
CA LYS A 249 12.36 -13.16 5.33
C LYS A 249 12.02 -13.02 6.81
N LYS A 250 11.17 -13.91 7.35
CA LYS A 250 10.76 -13.90 8.76
C LYS A 250 11.66 -14.74 9.68
N THR A 251 12.60 -15.48 9.10
CA THR A 251 13.42 -16.45 9.84
C THR A 251 14.86 -15.94 9.94
N ASP A 252 15.26 -15.48 11.12
CA ASP A 252 16.66 -15.08 11.44
C ASP A 252 17.51 -16.32 11.77
N ALA A 253 17.94 -17.08 10.76
CA ALA A 253 18.86 -18.22 10.95
C ALA A 253 20.10 -18.09 10.04
N GLU A 254 21.25 -18.61 10.49
CA GLU A 254 22.61 -18.37 9.97
C GLU A 254 22.91 -18.86 8.52
N GLN A 255 21.88 -19.25 7.75
CA GLN A 255 21.94 -19.65 6.34
C GLN A 255 20.73 -19.14 5.51
N THR A 256 19.77 -18.44 6.12
CA THR A 256 18.53 -18.06 5.42
C THR A 256 18.75 -17.02 4.33
N GLU A 257 19.82 -16.23 4.39
CA GLU A 257 20.15 -15.25 3.35
C GLU A 257 20.45 -15.90 1.98
N GLN A 258 21.17 -17.02 1.95
CA GLN A 258 21.49 -17.71 0.70
C GLN A 258 20.25 -18.38 0.10
N TYR A 259 19.44 -19.03 0.94
CA TYR A 259 18.16 -19.61 0.51
C TYR A 259 17.16 -18.55 0.05
N LEU A 260 17.15 -17.39 0.71
CA LEU A 260 16.33 -16.26 0.30
C LEU A 260 16.76 -15.74 -1.08
N ALA A 261 18.07 -15.51 -1.28
CA ALA A 261 18.58 -15.04 -2.57
C ALA A 261 18.30 -16.03 -3.71
N ALA A 262 18.44 -17.33 -3.46
CA ALA A 262 18.08 -18.36 -4.44
C ALA A 262 16.57 -18.36 -4.74
N ALA A 263 15.71 -18.33 -3.73
CA ALA A 263 14.27 -18.29 -3.90
C ALA A 263 13.79 -17.01 -4.60
N GLU A 264 14.40 -15.86 -4.33
CA GLU A 264 14.12 -14.59 -5.02
C GLU A 264 14.54 -14.64 -6.49
N LYS A 265 15.67 -15.28 -6.80
CA LYS A 265 16.11 -15.49 -8.18
C LYS A 265 15.16 -16.41 -8.94
N ASP A 266 14.81 -17.58 -8.39
CA ASP A 266 13.89 -18.52 -9.03
C ASP A 266 12.51 -17.89 -9.24
N LEU A 267 12.04 -17.10 -8.27
CA LEU A 267 10.80 -16.33 -8.38
C LEU A 267 10.86 -15.31 -9.53
N ALA A 268 11.99 -14.62 -9.70
CA ALA A 268 12.17 -13.68 -10.80
C ALA A 268 12.21 -14.38 -12.17
N ASP A 269 12.93 -15.51 -12.26
CA ASP A 269 13.03 -16.32 -13.48
C ASP A 269 11.64 -16.85 -13.89
N LYS A 270 10.84 -17.35 -12.94
CA LYS A 270 9.47 -17.83 -13.20
C LYS A 270 8.50 -16.72 -13.58
N LYS A 271 8.60 -15.53 -12.97
CA LYS A 271 7.80 -14.36 -13.36
C LYS A 271 8.10 -13.90 -14.78
N ALA A 272 9.36 -13.97 -15.21
CA ALA A 272 9.73 -13.66 -16.59
C ALA A 272 9.20 -14.73 -17.58
N GLU A 273 9.16 -16.01 -17.19
CA GLU A 273 8.55 -17.07 -18.01
C GLU A 273 7.04 -16.88 -18.16
N LEU A 274 6.34 -16.49 -17.07
CA LEU A 274 4.92 -16.14 -17.09
C LEU A 274 4.64 -14.98 -18.04
N GLU A 275 5.35 -13.86 -17.90
CA GLU A 275 5.17 -12.67 -18.76
C GLU A 275 5.37 -13.00 -20.25
N LYS A 276 6.36 -13.84 -20.56
CA LYS A 276 6.58 -14.31 -21.93
C LYS A 276 5.43 -15.18 -22.43
N THR A 277 4.92 -16.09 -21.60
CA THR A 277 3.83 -17.01 -21.98
C THR A 277 2.51 -16.25 -22.16
N GLU A 278 2.21 -15.26 -21.32
CA GLU A 278 1.08 -14.34 -21.49
C GLU A 278 1.18 -13.52 -22.79
N ALA A 279 2.40 -13.05 -23.13
CA ALA A 279 2.64 -12.35 -24.39
C ALA A 279 2.45 -13.26 -25.61
N ASP A 280 2.91 -14.51 -25.53
CA ASP A 280 2.72 -15.53 -26.56
C ASP A 280 1.23 -15.87 -26.72
N LEU A 281 0.46 -16.03 -25.63
CA LEU A 281 -1.00 -16.21 -25.66
C LEU A 281 -1.68 -15.02 -26.35
N LYS A 282 -1.35 -13.80 -25.94
CA LYS A 282 -1.90 -12.58 -26.55
C LYS A 282 -1.57 -12.50 -28.04
N LYS A 283 -0.37 -12.91 -28.45
CA LYS A 283 0.03 -12.96 -29.86
C LYS A 283 -0.78 -14.01 -30.61
N ALA A 284 -0.85 -15.23 -30.09
CA ALA A 284 -1.58 -16.35 -30.70
C ALA A 284 -3.07 -16.03 -30.87
N VAL A 285 -3.72 -15.38 -29.90
CA VAL A 285 -5.13 -14.96 -30.01
C VAL A 285 -5.32 -14.01 -31.20
N ASN A 286 -4.40 -13.06 -31.40
CA ASN A 286 -4.48 -12.03 -32.44
C ASN A 286 -3.86 -12.45 -33.78
N GLU A 287 -3.18 -13.60 -33.86
CA GLU A 287 -2.62 -14.07 -35.12
C GLU A 287 -3.74 -14.45 -36.10
N PRO A 288 -3.69 -13.94 -37.35
CA PRO A 288 -4.62 -14.38 -38.38
C PRO A 288 -4.43 -15.87 -38.61
N GLU A 289 -5.54 -16.56 -38.83
CA GLU A 289 -5.53 -17.98 -39.20
C GLU A 289 -4.77 -18.09 -40.53
N LYS A 290 -3.59 -18.70 -40.50
CA LYS A 290 -2.95 -19.10 -41.74
C LYS A 290 -3.83 -20.21 -42.32
N PRO A 291 -4.25 -20.10 -43.60
CA PRO A 291 -4.73 -21.27 -44.31
C PRO A 291 -3.67 -22.34 -44.16
N ALA A 292 -4.08 -23.58 -43.85
CA ALA A 292 -3.17 -24.71 -43.94
C ALA A 292 -2.49 -24.63 -45.33
N GLU A 293 -1.20 -24.31 -45.38
CA GLU A 293 -0.42 -24.62 -46.57
C GLU A 293 -0.57 -26.13 -46.73
N GLU A 294 -1.16 -26.54 -47.86
CA GLU A 294 -1.12 -27.93 -48.30
C GLU A 294 0.29 -28.44 -48.06
N THR A 295 0.44 -29.42 -47.19
CA THR A 295 1.71 -30.11 -47.02
C THR A 295 2.06 -30.68 -48.39
N PRO A 296 3.13 -30.22 -49.09
CA PRO A 296 3.53 -30.90 -50.29
C PRO A 296 4.03 -32.28 -49.86
N ALA A 297 3.46 -33.32 -50.46
CA ALA A 297 3.85 -34.70 -50.27
C ALA A 297 5.38 -34.86 -50.31
N PRO A 298 5.98 -35.74 -49.48
CA PRO A 298 7.42 -35.90 -49.42
C PRO A 298 7.95 -36.41 -50.77
N ALA A 299 8.66 -35.55 -51.49
CA ALA A 299 9.39 -35.93 -52.69
C ALA A 299 10.57 -36.86 -52.33
N PRO A 300 10.90 -37.85 -53.18
CA PRO A 300 11.88 -38.88 -52.88
C PRO A 300 13.29 -38.30 -52.74
N LYS A 301 14.00 -38.82 -51.75
CA LYS A 301 15.37 -38.50 -51.35
C LYS A 301 16.35 -38.62 -52.55
N PRO A 302 17.05 -37.55 -52.95
CA PRO A 302 18.17 -37.66 -53.90
C PRO A 302 19.42 -38.21 -53.21
N GLU A 303 20.05 -39.18 -53.86
CA GLU A 303 21.37 -39.71 -53.53
C GLU A 303 22.44 -38.60 -53.55
N GLN A 304 23.40 -38.69 -52.63
CA GLN A 304 24.61 -37.87 -52.62
C GLN A 304 25.47 -38.16 -53.86
N PRO A 305 26.10 -37.12 -54.43
CA PRO A 305 27.46 -37.25 -54.90
C PRO A 305 28.41 -36.22 -54.27
N ALA A 306 29.50 -36.75 -53.71
CA ALA A 306 30.87 -36.26 -53.58
C ALA A 306 31.19 -34.77 -53.32
N GLU A 307 32.05 -34.56 -52.32
CA GLU A 307 32.73 -33.33 -51.93
C GLU A 307 33.73 -32.80 -52.97
N GLN A 308 33.74 -31.47 -53.21
CA GLN A 308 34.92 -30.60 -53.46
C GLN A 308 34.48 -29.14 -53.78
N PRO A 309 35.36 -28.12 -53.69
CA PRO A 309 35.91 -27.48 -52.48
C PRO A 309 35.36 -26.04 -52.27
N LYS A 310 35.62 -25.47 -51.08
CA LYS A 310 35.18 -24.11 -50.63
C LYS A 310 35.54 -22.97 -51.61
N PRO A 311 34.59 -22.06 -51.92
CA PRO A 311 34.91 -20.73 -52.43
C PRO A 311 35.35 -19.78 -51.30
N ALA A 312 36.28 -18.89 -51.62
CA ALA A 312 36.84 -17.85 -50.74
C ALA A 312 35.77 -16.83 -50.23
N PRO A 313 35.98 -16.21 -49.05
CA PRO A 313 35.02 -15.25 -48.49
C PRO A 313 34.97 -13.96 -49.31
N ALA A 314 33.75 -13.54 -49.65
CA ALA A 314 33.44 -12.23 -50.23
C ALA A 314 33.60 -11.10 -49.19
N PRO A 315 33.92 -9.86 -49.60
CA PRO A 315 34.21 -8.75 -48.70
C PRO A 315 32.96 -8.26 -47.97
N GLN A 316 33.12 -7.87 -46.70
CA GLN A 316 32.07 -7.30 -45.86
C GLN A 316 31.50 -6.00 -46.43
N PRO A 317 30.18 -5.77 -46.38
CA PRO A 317 29.59 -4.46 -46.65
C PRO A 317 29.88 -3.49 -45.51
N ALA A 318 30.17 -2.24 -45.85
CA ALA A 318 30.41 -1.15 -44.91
C ALA A 318 29.17 -0.85 -44.04
N PRO A 319 29.35 -0.48 -42.76
CA PRO A 319 28.24 -0.18 -41.87
C PRO A 319 27.48 1.08 -42.29
N ALA A 320 26.15 0.98 -42.29
CA ALA A 320 25.22 2.07 -42.53
C ALA A 320 25.38 3.20 -41.46
N PRO A 321 25.14 4.47 -41.82
CA PRO A 321 25.28 5.60 -40.90
C PRO A 321 24.27 5.49 -39.75
N LYS A 322 24.74 5.78 -38.53
CA LYS A 322 23.90 5.82 -37.33
C LYS A 322 22.85 6.93 -37.46
N PRO A 323 21.63 6.71 -36.92
CA PRO A 323 20.60 7.74 -36.88
C PRO A 323 21.09 8.96 -36.09
N GLU A 324 20.82 10.14 -36.64
CA GLU A 324 21.06 11.46 -36.06
C GLU A 324 20.19 11.60 -34.80
N LYS A 325 20.79 12.04 -33.68
CA LYS A 325 20.05 12.29 -32.44
C LYS A 325 19.04 13.42 -32.67
N THR A 326 17.83 13.29 -32.14
CA THR A 326 16.82 14.34 -32.17
C THR A 326 17.22 15.50 -31.25
N ASP A 327 16.86 16.74 -31.61
CA ASP A 327 17.19 17.96 -30.84
C ASP A 327 16.78 17.86 -29.35
N ASP A 328 15.69 17.13 -29.06
CA ASP A 328 15.21 16.89 -27.69
C ASP A 328 16.18 16.03 -26.85
N GLN A 329 16.90 15.07 -27.45
CA GLN A 329 17.90 14.27 -26.71
C GLN A 329 19.18 15.07 -26.42
N GLN A 330 19.55 16.01 -27.30
CA GLN A 330 20.66 16.92 -27.02
C GLN A 330 20.30 17.93 -25.92
N ALA A 331 19.05 18.39 -25.86
CA ALA A 331 18.59 19.31 -24.82
C ALA A 331 18.57 18.66 -23.42
N GLU A 332 18.19 17.38 -23.30
CA GLU A 332 18.24 16.65 -22.03
C GLU A 332 19.67 16.36 -21.57
N GLU A 333 20.57 15.96 -22.47
CA GLU A 333 21.99 15.75 -22.14
C GLU A 333 22.66 17.06 -21.68
N ASP A 334 22.31 18.21 -22.28
CA ASP A 334 22.83 19.52 -21.87
C ASP A 334 22.24 20.03 -20.55
N TYR A 335 20.98 19.71 -20.25
CA TYR A 335 20.39 20.01 -18.94
C TYR A 335 21.04 19.19 -17.83
N ALA A 336 21.26 17.89 -18.05
CA ALA A 336 21.94 17.01 -17.11
C ALA A 336 23.38 17.50 -16.83
N ARG A 337 24.12 17.85 -17.88
CA ARG A 337 25.50 18.36 -17.77
C ARG A 337 25.60 19.70 -17.04
N ARG A 338 24.64 20.63 -17.25
CA ARG A 338 24.59 21.91 -16.52
C ARG A 338 24.27 21.71 -15.03
N SER A 339 23.42 20.74 -14.69
CA SER A 339 23.10 20.43 -13.30
C SER A 339 24.28 19.81 -12.54
N GLU A 340 25.10 19.00 -13.21
CA GLU A 340 26.33 18.43 -12.65
C GLU A 340 27.43 19.50 -12.45
N GLU A 341 27.59 20.43 -13.39
CA GLU A 341 28.52 21.57 -13.24
C GLU A 341 28.09 22.54 -12.14
N GLU A 342 26.79 22.73 -11.92
CA GLU A 342 26.26 23.56 -10.83
C GLU A 342 26.47 22.90 -9.46
N TYR A 343 26.29 21.58 -9.37
CA TYR A 343 26.59 20.82 -8.15
C TYR A 343 28.08 20.87 -7.77
N ASN A 344 28.97 20.80 -8.77
CA ASN A 344 30.43 20.86 -8.54
C ASN A 344 30.98 22.28 -8.32
N ARG A 345 30.19 23.33 -8.55
CA ARG A 345 30.59 24.73 -8.25
C ARG A 345 30.19 25.21 -6.86
N LEU A 346 29.47 24.41 -6.07
CA LEU A 346 29.17 24.77 -4.69
C LEU A 346 30.50 24.78 -3.90
N PRO A 347 30.94 25.93 -3.35
CA PRO A 347 32.21 25.99 -2.64
C PRO A 347 32.13 25.09 -1.41
N GLN A 348 32.91 24.01 -1.40
CA GLN A 348 33.18 23.26 -0.18
C GLN A 348 33.81 24.23 0.82
N GLN A 349 33.01 24.70 1.77
CA GLN A 349 33.51 25.45 2.90
C GLN A 349 34.48 24.56 3.66
N GLN A 350 35.77 24.87 3.57
CA GLN A 350 36.75 24.31 4.48
C GLN A 350 36.34 24.68 5.90
N PRO A 351 36.36 23.74 6.86
CA PRO A 351 36.20 24.10 8.25
C PRO A 351 37.35 25.03 8.68
N PRO A 352 37.12 26.01 9.56
CA PRO A 352 38.17 26.92 10.01
C PRO A 352 39.30 26.13 10.69
N LYS A 353 40.54 26.50 10.38
CA LYS A 353 41.75 25.92 10.99
C LYS A 353 41.70 26.09 12.51
N ALA A 354 41.85 24.98 13.22
CA ALA A 354 42.04 24.97 14.67
C ALA A 354 43.29 25.79 15.06
N GLU A 355 43.07 26.76 15.94
CA GLU A 355 44.11 27.55 16.58
C GLU A 355 44.96 26.63 17.48
N LYS A 356 46.30 26.73 17.38
CA LYS A 356 47.23 25.91 18.19
C LYS A 356 47.02 26.19 19.69
N PRO A 357 46.99 25.18 20.56
CA PRO A 357 47.06 25.42 22.00
C PRO A 357 48.47 25.89 22.38
N ALA A 358 48.52 26.90 23.27
CA ALA A 358 49.76 27.44 23.83
C ALA A 358 50.58 26.36 24.58
N PRO A 359 51.92 26.39 24.51
CA PRO A 359 52.76 25.44 25.24
C PRO A 359 52.68 25.68 26.76
N ALA A 360 52.49 24.59 27.50
CA ALA A 360 52.45 24.57 28.97
C ALA A 360 53.79 25.00 29.60
N PRO A 361 53.79 25.65 30.78
CA PRO A 361 55.00 26.08 31.45
C PRO A 361 55.80 24.90 32.05
N LYS A 362 57.13 25.02 32.04
CA LYS A 362 58.10 24.06 32.61
C LYS A 362 57.95 23.94 34.14
N PRO A 363 58.14 22.74 34.73
CA PRO A 363 58.17 22.57 36.18
C PRO A 363 59.47 23.12 36.78
N GLU A 364 59.34 23.90 37.85
CA GLU A 364 60.42 24.39 38.72
C GLU A 364 61.08 23.25 39.51
N GLN A 365 62.41 23.32 39.64
CA GLN A 365 63.20 22.44 40.49
C GLN A 365 63.01 22.79 41.98
N PRO A 366 63.05 21.80 42.89
CA PRO A 366 62.90 22.03 44.32
C PRO A 366 64.16 22.66 44.93
N VAL A 367 63.97 23.72 45.70
CA VAL A 367 65.00 24.37 46.53
C VAL A 367 65.13 23.59 47.85
N PRO A 368 66.34 23.24 48.31
CA PRO A 368 66.54 22.48 49.55
C PRO A 368 66.33 23.36 50.80
N HIS A 369 65.66 22.80 51.81
CA HIS A 369 65.53 23.38 53.14
C HIS A 369 66.88 23.42 53.88
N GLN A 370 67.22 24.57 54.46
CA GLN A 370 68.16 24.68 55.56
C GLN A 370 67.62 25.59 56.66
N ASN A 371 67.68 25.04 57.88
CA ASN A 371 67.54 25.58 59.23
C ASN A 371 66.19 26.15 59.69
#